data_AF-A0A355GIQ3-F1
#
_entry.id   AF-A0A355GIQ3-F1
#
_cell.length_a   1.000
_cell.length_b   1.000
_cell.length_c   1.000
_cell.angle_alpha   90.00
_cell.angle_beta   90.00
_cell.angle_gamma   90.00
#
_symmetry.space_group_name_H-M   'P 1'
#
loop_
_entity.id
_entity.type
_entity.pdbx_description
1 polymer ?
#
loop_
_entity_poly.entity_id
_entity_poly.type
_entity_poly.pdbx_seq_one_letter_code
_entity_poly.pdbx_strand_id
1 'polypeptide(L)'
;NAGLSMPELLKRQALAAPQAKLTHSVQAKSVIMIWLSGGPSQLDMWDLKPQAPKEIRGPFNPIQTSVSGIEICEHMPQQAAMMDKFAI
;
A
#
# COMPACT_ATOMS: atom_id res chain seq x y z
N ASN A 1 -15.05 1.65 47.91
CA ASN A 1 -15.77 2.80 47.30
C ASN A 1 -14.83 3.98 47.09
N ALA A 2 -14.15 4.03 45.95
CA ALA A 2 -13.47 5.24 45.52
C ALA A 2 -14.47 6.07 44.70
N GLY A 3 -15.03 7.12 45.31
CA GLY A 3 -15.89 8.08 44.64
C GLY A 3 -15.22 9.44 44.67
N LEU A 4 -15.14 10.10 43.51
CA LEU A 4 -14.63 11.46 43.44
C LEU A 4 -15.77 12.44 43.73
N SER A 5 -15.54 13.40 44.63
CA SER A 5 -16.52 14.47 44.85
C SER A 5 -16.51 15.44 43.66
N MET A 6 -17.63 16.11 43.40
CA MET A 6 -17.73 17.08 42.31
C MET A 6 -16.67 18.20 42.40
N PRO A 7 -16.35 18.76 43.59
CA PRO A 7 -15.26 19.73 43.70
C PRO A 7 -13.88 19.16 43.37
N GLU A 8 -13.60 17.91 43.75
CA GLU A 8 -12.35 17.22 43.39
C GLU A 8 -12.25 16.99 41.86
N LEU A 9 -13.36 16.64 41.22
CA LEU A 9 -13.44 16.46 39.78
C LEU A 9 -13.14 17.79 39.05
N LEU A 10 -13.79 18.86 39.48
CA LEU A 10 -13.61 20.21 38.90
C LEU A 10 -12.19 20.74 39.11
N LYS A 11 -11.61 20.52 40.30
CA LYS A 11 -10.21 20.89 40.58
C LYS A 11 -9.24 20.13 39.69
N ARG A 12 -9.48 18.84 39.43
CA ARG A 12 -8.66 18.04 38.51
C ARG A 12 -8.83 18.48 37.05
N GLN A 13 -10.03 18.87 36.63
CA GLN A 13 -10.25 19.44 35.30
C GLN A 13 -9.52 20.77 35.12
N ALA A 14 -9.51 21.63 36.15
CA ALA A 14 -8.81 22.91 36.11
C ALA A 14 -7.28 22.76 36.12
N LEU A 15 -6.75 21.71 36.77
CA LEU A 15 -5.32 21.40 36.81
C LEU A 15 -4.84 20.56 35.63
N ALA A 16 -5.75 19.93 34.87
CA ALA A 16 -5.42 19.31 33.60
C ALA A 16 -5.06 20.43 32.63
N ALA A 17 -3.75 20.61 32.38
CA ALA A 17 -3.24 21.49 31.34
C ALA A 17 -4.01 21.25 30.03
N PRO A 18 -4.22 22.28 29.18
CA PRO A 18 -4.92 22.10 27.92
C PRO A 18 -4.25 20.94 27.19
N GLN A 19 -5.02 19.86 27.05
CA GLN A 19 -4.66 18.67 26.31
C GLN A 19 -3.94 19.15 25.07
N ALA A 20 -2.65 18.78 24.91
CA ALA A 20 -1.82 19.26 23.83
C ALA A 20 -2.66 19.18 22.55
N LYS A 21 -3.13 20.34 22.07
CA LYS A 21 -3.88 20.39 20.83
C LYS A 21 -2.91 19.78 19.83
N LEU A 22 -3.25 18.61 19.28
CA LEU A 22 -2.58 18.09 18.12
C LEU A 22 -2.69 19.22 17.09
N THR A 23 -1.61 19.99 16.92
CA THR A 23 -1.61 21.27 16.19
C THR A 23 -1.82 21.08 14.71
N HIS A 24 -1.94 19.83 14.25
CA HIS A 24 -2.24 19.50 12.87
C HIS A 24 -3.23 18.34 12.82
N SER A 25 -4.48 18.65 12.46
CA SER A 25 -5.29 17.67 11.74
C SER A 25 -4.59 17.44 10.41
N VAL A 26 -3.97 16.27 10.20
CA VAL A 26 -3.39 15.93 8.90
C VAL A 26 -4.55 15.72 7.94
N GLN A 27 -4.97 16.78 7.24
CA GLN A 27 -5.84 16.66 6.08
C GLN A 27 -4.99 16.15 4.92
N ALA A 28 -5.26 14.94 4.44
CA ALA A 28 -4.69 14.46 3.20
C ALA A 28 -5.11 15.42 2.07
N LYS A 29 -4.15 16.14 1.49
CA LYS A 29 -4.42 17.17 0.46
C LYS A 29 -4.89 16.57 -0.88
N SER A 30 -4.60 15.30 -1.14
CA SER A 30 -5.00 14.59 -2.36
C SER A 30 -5.03 13.08 -2.11
N VAL A 31 -5.97 12.39 -2.79
CA VAL A 31 -6.10 10.93 -2.80
C VAL A 31 -6.11 10.49 -4.26
N ILE A 32 -5.26 9.51 -4.61
CA ILE A 32 -5.32 8.83 -5.91
C ILE A 32 -6.09 7.53 -5.69
N MET A 33 -7.29 7.44 -6.28
CA MET A 33 -8.10 6.22 -6.23
C MET A 33 -7.89 5.43 -7.51
N ILE A 34 -7.30 4.24 -7.37
CA ILE A 34 -7.14 3.28 -8.47
C ILE A 34 -8.21 2.21 -8.27
N TRP A 35 -9.28 2.27 -9.06
CA TRP A 35 -10.35 1.27 -9.01
C TRP A 35 -10.03 0.12 -9.98
N LEU A 36 -9.62 -1.02 -9.44
CA LEU A 36 -9.40 -2.25 -10.21
C LEU A 36 -10.50 -3.24 -9.85
N SER A 37 -11.50 -3.39 -10.71
CA SER A 37 -12.56 -4.39 -10.52
C SER A 37 -11.96 -5.79 -10.66
N GLY A 38 -11.68 -6.44 -9.53
CA GLY A 38 -11.03 -7.75 -9.49
C GLY A 38 -9.50 -7.72 -9.41
N GLY A 39 -8.88 -6.54 -9.32
CA GLY A 39 -7.41 -6.41 -9.30
C GLY A 39 -6.77 -6.69 -10.65
N PRO A 40 -5.44 -6.51 -10.76
CA PRO A 40 -4.74 -6.81 -11.99
C PRO A 40 -4.40 -8.31 -12.05
N SER A 41 -4.53 -8.91 -13.24
CA SER A 41 -4.36 -10.34 -13.48
C SER A 41 -2.91 -10.77 -13.24
N GLN A 42 -2.70 -11.77 -12.37
CA GLN A 42 -1.36 -12.30 -12.09
C GLN A 42 -0.70 -12.88 -13.34
N LEU A 43 -1.47 -13.57 -14.20
CA LEU A 43 -0.98 -14.13 -15.47
C LEU A 43 -0.47 -13.04 -16.41
N ASP A 44 -1.09 -11.87 -16.39
CA ASP A 44 -0.73 -10.77 -17.29
C ASP A 44 0.40 -9.88 -16.72
N MET A 45 0.76 -10.04 -15.44
CA MET A 45 1.76 -9.23 -14.75
C MET A 45 3.05 -9.99 -14.45
N TRP A 46 2.92 -11.13 -13.77
CA TRP A 46 4.03 -11.85 -13.12
C TRP A 46 4.32 -13.21 -13.74
N ASP A 47 3.35 -13.81 -14.42
CA ASP A 47 3.45 -15.16 -14.98
C ASP A 47 2.88 -15.21 -16.40
N LEU A 48 3.56 -14.51 -17.31
CA LEU A 48 3.15 -14.34 -18.71
C LEU A 48 3.23 -15.61 -19.54
N LYS A 49 3.65 -16.75 -18.99
CA LYS A 49 3.78 -18.04 -19.69
C LYS A 49 4.24 -17.89 -21.15
N PRO A 50 5.42 -17.31 -21.41
CA PRO A 50 5.83 -16.93 -22.77
C PRO A 50 5.88 -18.10 -23.76
N GLN A 51 6.00 -19.33 -23.25
CA GLN A 51 6.03 -20.57 -24.02
C GLN A 51 4.63 -21.18 -24.28
N ALA A 52 3.58 -20.65 -23.66
CA ALA A 52 2.21 -21.14 -23.89
C ALA A 52 1.64 -20.58 -25.22
N PRO A 53 0.63 -21.25 -25.80
CA PRO A 53 -0.11 -20.76 -26.95
C PRO A 53 -0.63 -19.32 -26.74
N LYS A 54 -0.74 -18.54 -27.83
CA LYS A 54 -1.15 -17.13 -27.79
C LYS A 54 -2.50 -16.91 -27.13
N GLU A 55 -3.39 -17.90 -27.22
CA GLU A 55 -4.72 -17.90 -26.64
C GLU A 55 -4.70 -17.98 -25.11
N ILE A 56 -3.59 -18.44 -24.51
CA ILE A 56 -3.44 -18.70 -23.07
C ILE A 56 -2.56 -17.64 -22.40
N ARG A 57 -1.52 -17.16 -23.08
CA ARG A 57 -0.47 -16.33 -22.48
C ARG A 57 -0.73 -14.82 -22.43
N GLY A 58 -1.94 -14.40 -22.80
CA GLY A 58 -2.28 -12.98 -22.88
C GLY A 58 -1.55 -12.24 -24.01
N PRO A 59 -1.83 -10.94 -24.19
CA PRO A 59 -1.29 -10.15 -25.30
C PRO A 59 0.09 -9.54 -25.02
N PHE A 60 0.58 -9.60 -23.77
CA PHE A 60 1.76 -8.87 -23.32
C PHE A 60 3.05 -9.67 -23.50
N ASN A 61 4.18 -8.95 -23.55
CA ASN A 61 5.51 -9.55 -23.66
C ASN A 61 6.28 -9.49 -22.34
N PRO A 62 7.14 -10.50 -22.07
CA PRO A 62 8.05 -10.45 -20.95
C PRO A 62 9.18 -9.43 -21.18
N ILE A 63 9.66 -8.84 -20.09
CA ILE A 63 10.92 -8.08 -20.00
C ILE A 63 11.80 -8.68 -18.93
N GLN A 64 13.12 -8.59 -19.14
CA GLN A 64 14.10 -9.01 -18.14
C GLN A 64 14.09 -8.08 -16.93
N THR A 65 14.33 -8.66 -15.76
CA THR A 65 14.41 -7.93 -14.49
C THR A 65 15.86 -7.71 -14.05
N SER A 66 16.06 -7.00 -12.94
CA SER A 66 17.39 -6.83 -12.32
C SER A 66 17.99 -8.15 -11.83
N VAL A 67 17.18 -9.20 -11.66
CA VAL A 67 17.62 -10.55 -11.28
C VAL A 67 17.60 -11.45 -12.51
N SER A 68 18.76 -11.99 -12.87
CA SER A 68 18.90 -12.88 -14.04
C SER A 68 18.01 -14.12 -13.92
N GLY A 69 17.31 -14.44 -15.00
CA GLY A 69 16.41 -15.59 -15.07
C GLY A 69 14.97 -15.30 -14.59
N ILE A 70 14.67 -14.07 -14.17
CA ILE A 70 13.32 -13.64 -13.81
C ILE A 70 12.82 -12.62 -14.84
N GLU A 71 11.64 -12.88 -15.39
CA GLU A 71 10.96 -12.05 -16.38
C GLU A 71 9.55 -11.69 -15.90
N ILE A 72 9.13 -10.44 -16.15
CA ILE A 72 7.77 -9.95 -15.83
C ILE A 72 7.20 -9.11 -16.99
N CYS A 73 5.99 -8.60 -16.86
CA CYS A 73 5.30 -7.87 -17.93
C CYS A 73 6.03 -6.59 -18.34
N GLU A 74 6.10 -6.31 -19.64
CA GLU A 74 6.72 -5.10 -20.22
C GLU A 74 6.17 -3.77 -19.67
N HIS A 75 4.97 -3.79 -19.10
CA HIS A 75 4.34 -2.61 -18.48
C HIS A 75 4.76 -2.35 -17.03
N MET A 76 5.68 -3.16 -16.48
CA MET A 76 6.15 -3.03 -15.09
C MET A 76 7.66 -2.71 -15.00
N PRO A 77 8.21 -1.76 -15.79
CA PRO A 77 9.65 -1.54 -15.88
C PRO A 77 10.28 -1.10 -14.56
N GLN A 78 9.54 -0.33 -13.74
CA GLN A 78 10.03 0.06 -12.42
C GLN A 78 10.15 -1.16 -11.51
N GLN A 79 9.18 -2.07 -11.51
CA GLN A 79 9.24 -3.27 -10.67
C GLN A 79 10.34 -4.21 -11.15
N ALA A 80 10.51 -4.35 -12.47
CA ALA A 80 11.59 -5.13 -13.06
C ALA A 80 12.97 -4.63 -12.58
N ALA A 81 13.15 -3.31 -12.48
CA ALA A 81 14.41 -2.70 -12.02
C ALA A 81 14.70 -2.90 -10.52
N MET A 82 13.71 -3.26 -9.69
CA MET A 82 13.86 -3.45 -8.23
C MET A 82 13.60 -4.90 -7.81
N MET A 83 13.66 -5.86 -8.74
CA MET A 83 13.34 -7.28 -8.46
C MET A 83 14.23 -7.89 -7.37
N ASP A 84 15.46 -7.41 -7.21
CA ASP A 84 16.39 -7.76 -6.14
C ASP A 84 15.88 -7.44 -4.73
N LYS A 85 14.81 -6.65 -4.61
CA LYS A 85 14.18 -6.25 -3.34
C LYS A 85 12.90 -7.04 -3.02
N PHE A 86 12.50 -7.95 -3.90
CA PHE A 86 11.24 -8.68 -3.77
C PHE A 86 11.50 -10.00 -3.03
N ALA A 87 10.56 -10.37 -2.15
CA ALA A 87 10.49 -11.73 -1.65
C ALA A 87 9.65 -12.54 -2.64
N ILE A 88 10.23 -13.62 -3.16
CA ILE A 88 9.67 -14.45 -4.22
C ILE A 88 9.48 -15.87 -3.68
#